data_AF-A0A0G4LBB6-F1
#
_entry.id   AF-A0A0G4LBB6-F1
#
_cell.length_a   1.000
_cell.length_b   1.000
_cell.length_c   1.000
_cell.angle_alpha   90.00
_cell.angle_beta   90.00
_cell.angle_gamma   90.00
#
_symmetry.space_group_name_H-M   'P 1'
#
loop_
_entity.id
_entity.type
_entity.pdbx_description
1 polymer ?
#
loop_
_entity_poly.entity_id
_entity_poly.type
_entity_poly.pdbx_seq_one_letter_code
_entity_poly.pdbx_strand_id
1 'polypeptide(L)'
;MSLHWINDLPGVLTQINNVLKPDAPFMCAMLGGDSLYELRTSLQLADQDRRGGISPHVSPLADVKDMGGLLQRTGFKLLTVDVEDIIVDYPDTFALMQDLQAMGESNAVLGREMGPIGRDVLLANEAIYRELHGNEDGSIPATFRIIFMIGWHEGDN
;
A
#
# COMPACT_ATOMS: atom_id res chain seq x y z
N MET A 1 6.33 -4.56 -10.41
CA MET A 1 5.67 -3.83 -9.30
C MET A 1 4.42 -3.19 -9.85
N SER A 2 3.27 -3.85 -9.73
CA SER A 2 1.99 -3.31 -10.25
C SER A 2 0.75 -4.00 -9.68
N LEU A 3 0.88 -5.15 -9.01
CA LEU A 3 -0.27 -5.93 -8.55
C LEU A 3 -1.13 -5.19 -7.49
N HIS A 4 -0.54 -4.32 -6.66
CA HIS A 4 -1.28 -3.49 -5.72
C HIS A 4 -2.10 -2.37 -6.37
N TRP A 5 -1.89 -2.09 -7.66
CA TRP A 5 -2.69 -1.16 -8.46
C TRP A 5 -3.83 -1.84 -9.23
N ILE A 6 -3.96 -3.16 -9.15
CA ILE A 6 -4.94 -3.93 -9.93
C ILE A 6 -6.25 -4.05 -9.15
N ASN A 7 -7.33 -3.54 -9.75
CA ASN A 7 -8.67 -3.62 -9.17
C ASN A 7 -9.25 -5.05 -9.14
N ASP A 8 -8.89 -5.89 -10.12
CA ASP A 8 -9.28 -7.31 -10.17
C ASP A 8 -8.06 -8.23 -9.97
N LEU A 9 -7.51 -8.18 -8.75
CA LEU A 9 -6.40 -9.04 -8.35
C LEU A 9 -6.74 -10.55 -8.50
N PRO A 10 -7.94 -11.04 -8.12
CA PRO A 10 -8.32 -12.44 -8.33
C PRO A 10 -8.25 -12.85 -9.80
N GLY A 11 -8.84 -12.06 -10.70
CA GLY A 11 -8.86 -12.35 -12.14
C GLY A 11 -7.45 -12.41 -12.72
N VAL A 12 -6.59 -11.46 -12.35
CA VAL A 12 -5.19 -11.46 -12.80
C VAL A 12 -4.42 -12.67 -12.28
N LEU A 13 -4.56 -13.03 -11.00
CA LEU A 13 -3.92 -14.21 -10.43
C LEU A 13 -4.38 -15.51 -11.09
N THR A 14 -5.67 -15.65 -11.40
CA THR A 14 -6.19 -16.78 -12.18
C THR A 14 -5.56 -16.85 -13.56
N GLN A 15 -5.45 -15.73 -14.28
CA GLN A 15 -4.82 -15.71 -15.60
C GLN A 15 -3.33 -16.05 -15.52
N ILE A 16 -2.62 -15.56 -14.51
CA ILE A 16 -1.22 -15.93 -14.26
C ILE A 16 -1.11 -17.43 -14.05
N ASN A 17 -1.93 -18.02 -13.18
CA ASN A 17 -1.91 -19.45 -12.94
C ASN A 17 -2.15 -20.27 -14.23
N ASN A 18 -3.07 -19.83 -15.09
CA ASN A 18 -3.40 -20.52 -16.34
C ASN A 18 -2.30 -20.49 -17.41
N VAL A 19 -1.40 -19.49 -17.38
CA VAL A 19 -0.33 -19.37 -18.39
C VAL A 19 1.00 -19.99 -17.94
N LEU A 20 1.11 -20.36 -16.66
CA LEU A 20 2.28 -21.03 -16.14
C LEU A 20 2.39 -22.45 -16.68
N LYS A 21 3.63 -22.92 -16.83
CA LYS A 21 3.88 -24.33 -17.13
C LYS A 21 3.54 -25.19 -15.90
N PRO A 22 3.20 -26.47 -16.08
CA PRO A 22 3.14 -27.45 -14.98
C PRO A 22 4.37 -27.34 -14.08
N ASP A 23 4.15 -27.40 -12.76
CA ASP A 23 5.19 -27.27 -11.72
C ASP A 23 6.03 -25.99 -11.78
N ALA A 24 5.51 -24.88 -12.34
CA ALA A 24 6.21 -23.60 -12.33
C ALA A 24 5.81 -22.73 -11.12
N PRO A 25 6.78 -22.06 -10.46
CA PRO A 25 6.49 -21.14 -9.37
C PRO A 25 6.06 -19.76 -9.89
N PHE A 26 5.04 -19.20 -9.27
CA PHE A 26 4.72 -17.79 -9.23
C PHE A 26 5.35 -17.16 -7.99
N MET A 27 6.04 -16.04 -8.18
CA MET A 27 6.61 -15.24 -7.10
C MET A 27 6.21 -13.78 -7.29
N CYS A 28 5.77 -13.13 -6.22
CA CYS A 28 5.33 -11.74 -6.25
C CYS A 28 5.65 -11.01 -4.95
N ALA A 29 5.93 -9.71 -5.06
CA ALA A 29 5.94 -8.76 -3.96
C ALA A 29 4.99 -7.60 -4.29
N MET A 30 4.20 -7.16 -3.31
CA MET A 30 3.30 -6.00 -3.46
C MET A 30 3.14 -5.24 -2.14
N LEU A 31 2.76 -3.96 -2.23
CA LEU A 31 2.44 -3.17 -1.02
C LEU A 31 1.12 -3.64 -0.41
N GLY A 32 1.11 -3.81 0.91
CA GLY A 32 -0.04 -4.23 1.70
C GLY A 32 -0.84 -3.07 2.32
N GLY A 33 -2.04 -3.38 2.79
CA GLY A 33 -3.06 -2.47 3.33
C GLY A 33 -2.55 -1.43 4.32
N ASP A 34 -1.63 -1.84 5.20
CA ASP A 34 -1.08 -1.01 6.27
C ASP A 34 0.13 -0.17 5.84
N SER A 35 0.48 -0.16 4.55
CA SER A 35 1.51 0.79 4.08
C SER A 35 1.02 2.22 4.21
N LEU A 36 1.92 3.10 4.64
CA LEU A 36 1.72 4.53 4.84
C LEU A 36 0.54 4.83 5.77
N TYR A 37 0.32 3.98 6.77
CA TYR A 37 -0.79 4.18 7.71
C TYR A 37 -0.62 5.49 8.48
N GLU A 38 0.61 5.88 8.82
CA GLU A 38 0.93 7.13 9.52
C GLU A 38 0.54 8.36 8.69
N LEU A 39 0.88 8.35 7.39
CA LEU A 39 0.50 9.41 6.46
C LEU A 39 -1.02 9.45 6.26
N ARG A 40 -1.65 8.28 6.13
CA ARG A 40 -3.09 8.16 5.93
C ARG A 40 -3.86 8.73 7.11
N THR A 41 -3.52 8.33 8.34
CA THR A 41 -4.20 8.79 9.56
C THR A 41 -3.99 10.28 9.77
N SER A 42 -2.77 10.77 9.56
CA SER A 42 -2.43 12.19 9.74
C SER A 42 -3.18 13.09 8.75
N LEU A 43 -3.28 12.69 7.48
CA LEU A 43 -4.05 13.43 6.47
C LEU A 43 -5.55 13.40 6.74
N GLN A 44 -6.09 12.26 7.20
CA GLN A 44 -7.51 12.15 7.57
C GLN A 44 -7.87 13.08 8.72
N LEU A 45 -7.02 13.16 9.75
CA LEU A 45 -7.22 14.07 10.88
C LEU A 45 -7.06 15.55 10.45
N ALA A 46 -6.09 15.85 9.58
CA ALA A 46 -5.89 17.19 9.06
C ALA A 46 -7.10 17.69 8.24
N ASP A 47 -7.64 16.84 7.36
CA ASP A 47 -8.88 17.16 6.64
C ASP A 47 -10.06 17.34 7.60
N GLN A 48 -10.19 16.48 8.61
CA GLN A 48 -11.28 16.57 9.57
C GLN A 48 -11.24 17.90 10.34
N ASP A 49 -10.05 18.30 10.79
CA ASP A 49 -9.82 19.54 11.53
C ASP A 49 -10.01 20.79 10.66
N ARG A 50 -9.50 20.78 9.41
CA ARG A 50 -9.51 21.97 8.55
C ARG A 50 -10.78 22.14 7.72
N ARG A 51 -11.41 21.03 7.32
CA ARG A 51 -12.48 21.01 6.31
C ARG A 51 -13.78 20.38 6.84
N GLY A 52 -13.76 19.76 8.02
CA GLY A 52 -14.95 19.13 8.62
C GLY A 52 -15.40 17.86 7.90
N GLY A 53 -14.53 17.26 7.08
CA GLY A 53 -14.77 16.03 6.32
C GLY A 53 -13.46 15.26 6.13
N ILE A 54 -13.50 14.15 5.38
CA ILE A 54 -12.31 13.34 5.07
C ILE A 54 -12.24 13.15 3.56
N SER A 55 -11.08 13.40 2.97
CA SER A 55 -10.78 13.07 1.56
C SER A 55 -9.82 11.88 1.50
N PRO A 56 -10.00 10.94 0.55
CA PRO A 56 -9.08 9.83 0.37
C PRO A 56 -7.80 10.35 -0.28
N HIS A 57 -6.76 10.62 0.50
CA HIS A 57 -5.45 11.09 0.00
C HIS A 57 -4.45 9.96 -0.31
N VAL A 58 -4.59 8.80 0.34
CA VAL A 58 -3.73 7.63 0.15
C VAL A 58 -4.54 6.50 -0.45
N SER A 59 -4.04 5.87 -1.51
CA SER A 59 -4.72 4.74 -2.16
C SER A 59 -5.03 3.62 -1.18
N PRO A 60 -6.19 2.94 -1.31
CA PRO A 60 -6.43 1.69 -0.59
C PRO A 60 -5.48 0.61 -1.13
N LEU A 61 -4.88 -0.17 -0.23
CA LEU A 61 -4.01 -1.30 -0.56
C LEU A 61 -4.66 -2.59 -0.03
N ALA A 62 -4.29 -3.74 -0.61
CA ALA A 62 -4.93 -5.01 -0.29
C ALA A 62 -4.56 -5.47 1.14
N ASP A 63 -5.55 -5.89 1.93
CA ASP A 63 -5.31 -6.48 3.24
C ASP A 63 -4.63 -7.85 3.09
N VAL A 64 -3.59 -8.04 3.89
CA VAL A 64 -2.75 -9.23 4.01
C VAL A 64 -3.58 -10.47 4.37
N LYS A 65 -4.60 -10.30 5.23
CA LYS A 65 -5.29 -11.42 5.90
C LYS A 65 -6.02 -12.37 4.94
N ASP A 66 -6.31 -11.91 3.73
CA ASP A 66 -7.03 -12.70 2.72
C ASP A 66 -6.13 -13.28 1.62
N MET A 67 -4.81 -13.07 1.68
CA MET A 67 -3.93 -13.37 0.54
C MET A 67 -3.70 -14.87 0.30
N GLY A 68 -3.49 -15.64 1.37
CA GLY A 68 -3.39 -17.10 1.27
C GLY A 68 -4.69 -17.72 0.72
N GLY A 69 -5.84 -17.25 1.22
CA GLY A 69 -7.14 -17.68 0.72
C GLY A 69 -7.39 -17.27 -0.73
N LEU A 70 -6.92 -16.09 -1.15
CA LEU A 70 -7.02 -15.65 -2.53
C LEU A 70 -6.21 -16.56 -3.47
N LEU A 71 -4.94 -16.79 -3.15
CA LEU A 71 -4.07 -17.65 -3.96
C LEU A 71 -4.65 -19.07 -4.11
N GLN A 72 -5.19 -19.62 -3.02
CA GLN A 72 -5.86 -20.93 -3.03
C GLN A 72 -7.08 -20.95 -3.95
N ARG A 73 -7.94 -19.92 -3.91
CA ARG A 73 -9.11 -19.80 -4.81
C ARG A 73 -8.71 -19.63 -6.27
N THR A 74 -7.55 -19.05 -6.54
CA THR A 74 -7.02 -18.87 -7.90
C THR A 74 -6.29 -20.10 -8.45
N GLY A 75 -6.20 -21.18 -7.66
CA GLY A 75 -5.71 -22.49 -8.09
C GLY A 75 -4.22 -22.73 -7.87
N PHE A 76 -3.51 -21.84 -7.18
CA PHE A 76 -2.11 -22.08 -6.80
C PHE A 76 -2.01 -23.15 -5.69
N LYS A 77 -0.95 -23.93 -5.72
CA LYS A 77 -0.58 -24.95 -4.72
C LYS A 77 0.68 -24.51 -3.96
N LEU A 78 1.01 -25.22 -2.87
CA LEU A 78 2.25 -25.00 -2.09
C LEU A 78 2.48 -23.51 -1.76
N LEU A 79 1.46 -22.90 -1.15
CA LEU A 79 1.42 -21.46 -0.92
C LEU A 79 2.34 -21.07 0.23
N THR A 80 3.15 -20.04 0.00
CA THR A 80 3.89 -19.32 1.05
C THR A 80 3.53 -17.85 0.94
N VAL A 81 3.08 -17.27 2.05
CA VAL A 81 2.82 -15.82 2.15
C VAL A 81 3.62 -15.32 3.34
N ASP A 82 4.44 -14.31 3.10
CA ASP A 82 5.24 -13.65 4.10
C ASP A 82 5.02 -12.14 4.05
N VAL A 83 5.24 -11.46 5.18
CA VAL A 83 4.93 -10.04 5.34
C VAL A 83 6.07 -9.38 6.09
N GLU A 84 6.58 -8.31 5.49
CA GLU A 84 7.66 -7.53 6.05
C GLU A 84 7.28 -6.06 6.11
N ASP A 85 7.54 -5.42 7.24
CA ASP A 85 7.40 -3.97 7.39
C ASP A 85 8.77 -3.33 7.24
N ILE A 86 8.92 -2.48 6.23
CA ILE A 86 10.10 -1.65 6.03
C ILE A 86 9.76 -0.24 6.50
N ILE A 87 10.41 0.20 7.58
CA ILE A 87 10.26 1.55 8.11
C ILE A 87 11.38 2.41 7.56
N VAL A 88 11.02 3.52 6.92
CA VAL A 88 11.98 4.50 6.39
C VAL A 88 11.70 5.84 7.06
N ASP A 89 12.74 6.44 7.64
CA ASP A 89 12.64 7.73 8.30
C ASP A 89 12.88 8.88 7.32
N TYR A 90 11.98 9.87 7.36
CA TYR A 90 12.03 11.08 6.55
C TYR A 90 12.17 12.32 7.45
N PRO A 91 12.76 13.42 6.96
CA PRO A 91 12.87 14.65 7.76
C PRO A 91 11.51 15.29 8.07
N ASP A 92 10.57 15.21 7.12
CA ASP A 92 9.22 15.76 7.21
C ASP A 92 8.27 15.11 6.18
N THR A 93 6.98 15.41 6.30
CA THR A 93 5.96 14.82 5.42
C THR A 93 6.10 15.31 3.97
N PHE A 94 6.67 16.49 3.75
CA PHE A 94 6.86 17.03 2.40
C PHE A 94 7.90 16.22 1.62
N ALA A 95 9.01 15.86 2.27
CA ALA A 95 10.02 14.97 1.71
C ALA A 95 9.42 13.59 1.39
N LEU A 96 8.63 13.02 2.32
CA LEU A 96 7.92 11.76 2.09
C LEU A 96 6.97 11.85 0.88
N MET A 97 6.11 12.87 0.82
CA MET A 97 5.16 13.03 -0.29
C MET A 97 5.87 13.26 -1.64
N GLN A 98 6.99 13.97 -1.64
CA GLN A 98 7.81 14.16 -2.84
C GLN A 98 8.42 12.84 -3.32
N ASP A 99 8.90 12.00 -2.41
CA ASP A 99 9.48 10.71 -2.77
C ASP A 99 8.39 9.75 -3.28
N LEU A 100 7.22 9.70 -2.63
CA LEU A 100 6.06 8.94 -3.12
C LEU A 100 5.63 9.38 -4.53
N GLN A 101 5.67 10.68 -4.82
CA GLN A 101 5.41 11.19 -6.16
C GLN A 101 6.46 10.69 -7.16
N ALA A 102 7.74 10.69 -6.79
CA ALA A 102 8.82 10.19 -7.64
C ALA A 102 8.75 8.67 -7.87
N MET A 103 8.25 7.90 -6.89
CA MET A 103 8.00 6.46 -7.00
C MET A 103 6.81 6.13 -7.90
N GLY A 104 5.99 7.11 -8.28
CA GLY A 104 4.74 6.89 -9.02
C GLY A 104 3.60 6.39 -8.14
N GLU A 105 3.74 6.45 -6.81
CA GLU A 105 2.73 6.02 -5.84
C GLU A 105 1.76 7.18 -5.48
N SER A 106 1.48 8.04 -6.46
CA SER A 106 0.51 9.13 -6.32
C SER A 106 -0.92 8.58 -6.34
N ASN A 107 -1.79 9.17 -5.53
CA ASN A 107 -3.19 8.76 -5.38
C ASN A 107 -3.98 8.73 -6.71
N ALA A 108 -4.53 7.56 -7.07
CA ALA A 108 -5.36 7.37 -8.27
C ALA A 108 -6.84 7.01 -7.97
N VAL A 109 -7.33 7.28 -6.75
CA VAL A 109 -8.74 7.02 -6.39
C VAL A 109 -9.69 7.87 -7.24
N LEU A 110 -10.70 7.24 -7.86
CA LEU A 110 -11.67 7.92 -8.74
C LEU A 110 -12.52 8.99 -8.02
N GLY A 111 -12.71 8.86 -6.70
CA GLY A 111 -13.46 9.81 -5.86
C GLY A 111 -12.58 10.82 -5.10
N ARG A 112 -11.29 10.95 -5.46
CA ARG A 112 -10.40 11.92 -4.82
C ARG A 112 -10.79 13.35 -5.16
N GLU A 113 -10.44 14.28 -4.27
CA GLU A 113 -10.49 15.70 -4.61
C GLU A 113 -9.56 15.98 -5.80
N MET A 114 -10.10 16.64 -6.83
CA MET A 114 -9.32 17.01 -8.01
C MET A 114 -8.53 18.28 -7.74
N GLY A 115 -7.21 18.17 -7.71
CA GLY A 115 -6.30 19.28 -7.46
C GLY A 115 -5.22 18.94 -6.43
N PRO A 116 -4.33 19.90 -6.11
CA PRO A 116 -3.38 19.74 -5.03
C PRO A 116 -4.09 19.78 -3.67
N ILE A 117 -3.50 19.13 -2.67
CA ILE A 117 -3.93 19.24 -1.28
C ILE A 117 -3.79 20.71 -0.83
N GLY A 118 -4.79 21.21 -0.08
CA GLY A 118 -4.76 22.56 0.48
C GLY A 118 -3.54 22.80 1.37
N ARG A 119 -2.94 23.99 1.28
CA ARG A 119 -1.74 24.34 2.06
C ARG A 119 -1.98 24.24 3.57
N ASP A 120 -3.17 24.63 4.02
CA ASP A 120 -3.61 24.54 5.40
C ASP A 120 -3.70 23.08 5.87
N VAL A 121 -4.22 22.18 5.04
CA VAL A 121 -4.26 20.73 5.32
C VAL A 121 -2.84 20.15 5.37
N LEU A 122 -1.96 20.53 4.44
CA LEU A 122 -0.56 20.06 4.43
C LEU A 122 0.19 20.47 5.71
N LEU A 123 0.02 21.71 6.15
CA LEU A 123 0.66 22.21 7.38
C LEU A 123 0.07 21.55 8.64
N ALA A 124 -1.25 21.33 8.68
CA ALA A 124 -1.89 20.63 9.78
C ALA A 124 -1.44 19.16 9.82
N ASN A 125 -1.36 18.50 8.67
CA ASN A 125 -0.88 17.14 8.54
C ASN A 125 0.54 16.99 9.10
N GLU A 126 1.48 17.86 8.74
CA GLU A 126 2.85 17.77 9.26
C GLU A 126 2.90 17.87 10.78
N ALA A 127 2.14 18.80 11.38
CA ALA A 127 2.09 18.94 12.83
C ALA A 127 1.47 17.69 13.50
N ILE A 128 0.36 17.18 12.94
CA ILE A 128 -0.34 16.00 13.45
C ILE A 128 0.55 14.74 13.33
N TYR A 129 1.19 14.54 12.18
CA TYR A 129 2.07 13.39 11.93
C TYR A 129 3.19 13.36 12.94
N ARG A 130 3.87 14.50 13.13
CA ARG A 130 4.98 14.60 14.06
C ARG A 130 4.57 14.36 15.51
N GLU A 131 3.40 14.85 15.92
CA GLU A 131 2.88 14.61 17.27
C GLU A 131 2.51 13.14 17.51
N LEU A 132 1.90 12.48 16.52
CA LEU A 132 1.42 11.11 16.66
C LEU A 132 2.49 10.04 16.42
N HIS A 133 3.44 10.33 15.53
CA HIS A 133 4.36 9.34 14.96
C HIS A 133 5.82 9.80 14.94
N GLY A 134 6.13 11.07 15.26
CA GLY A 134 7.48 11.60 15.17
C GLY A 134 8.48 10.88 16.08
N ASN A 135 9.69 10.68 15.57
CA ASN A 135 10.79 10.09 16.30
C ASN A 135 11.47 11.13 17.21
N GLU A 136 12.21 10.67 18.22
CA GLU A 136 12.92 11.55 19.17
C GLU A 136 13.97 12.45 18.52
N ASP A 137 14.52 12.03 17.38
CA ASP A 137 15.50 12.77 16.60
C ASP A 137 14.89 13.85 15.67
N GLY A 138 13.55 13.95 15.65
CA GLY A 138 12.82 14.87 14.80
C GLY A 138 12.63 14.38 13.36
N SER A 139 12.88 13.11 13.06
CA SER A 139 12.39 12.48 11.82
C SER A 139 10.95 11.98 11.99
N ILE A 140 10.32 11.59 10.88
CA ILE A 140 9.03 10.90 10.86
C ILE A 140 9.19 9.53 10.19
N PRO A 141 8.62 8.46 10.75
CA PRO A 141 8.65 7.14 10.15
C PRO A 141 7.58 7.02 9.07
N ALA A 142 7.89 6.32 7.99
CA ALA A 142 6.92 5.86 7.00
C ALA A 142 7.02 4.34 6.86
N THR A 143 5.94 3.64 7.19
CA THR A 143 5.89 2.18 7.10
C THR A 143 5.48 1.73 5.70
N PHE A 144 6.32 0.93 5.05
CA PHE A 144 6.00 0.24 3.80
C PHE A 144 5.84 -1.25 4.10
N ARG A 145 4.59 -1.72 4.12
CA ARG A 145 4.29 -3.14 4.32
C ARG A 145 4.39 -3.87 2.99
N ILE A 146 5.28 -4.84 2.88
CA ILE A 146 5.46 -5.66 1.68
C ILE A 146 4.91 -7.06 1.94
N ILE A 147 4.05 -7.52 1.05
CA ILE A 147 3.50 -8.87 1.03
C ILE A 147 4.27 -9.65 -0.03
N PHE A 148 5.00 -10.68 0.41
CA PHE A 148 5.65 -11.65 -0.46
C PHE A 148 4.75 -12.88 -0.62
N MET A 149 4.60 -13.33 -1.86
CA MET A 149 3.76 -14.46 -2.21
C MET A 149 4.52 -15.41 -3.12
N ILE A 150 4.47 -16.69 -2.77
CA ILE A 150 4.93 -17.79 -3.60
C ILE A 150 3.81 -18.80 -3.73
N GLY A 151 3.53 -19.25 -4.95
CA GLY A 151 2.56 -20.31 -5.23
C GLY A 151 2.98 -21.08 -6.46
N TRP A 152 2.55 -22.33 -6.58
CA TRP A 152 2.93 -23.22 -7.67
C TRP A 152 1.74 -23.52 -8.55
N HIS A 153 1.96 -23.55 -9.87
CA HIS A 153 0.99 -24.14 -10.78
C HIS A 153 0.93 -25.65 -10.56
N GLU A 154 -0.27 -26.23 -10.64
CA GLU A 154 -0.45 -27.67 -10.50
C GLU A 154 0.23 -28.40 -11.67
N GLY A 155 1.10 -29.36 -11.35
CA GLY A 155 1.65 -30.31 -12.31
C GLY A 155 1.06 -31.70 -12.15
N ASP A 156 1.27 -32.55 -13.15
CA ASP A 156 0.68 -33.90 -13.23
C ASP A 156 1.37 -34.94 -12.30
N ASN A 157 2.29 -34.53 -11.43
CA ASN A 157 3.10 -35.42 -10.59
C ASN A 157 2.61 -35.54 -9.14
#